data_AF-A0A4S0JSW4-F1
#
_entry.id   AF-A0A4S0JSW4-F1
#
_cell.length_a   1.000
_cell.length_b   1.000
_cell.length_c   1.000
_cell.angle_alpha   90.00
_cell.angle_beta   90.00
_cell.angle_gamma   90.00
#
_symmetry.space_group_name_H-M   'P 1'
#
loop_
_entity.id
_entity.type
_entity.pdbx_description
1 polymer ?
#
loop_
_entity_poly.entity_id
_entity_poly.type
_entity_poly.pdbx_seq_one_letter_code
_entity_poly.pdbx_strand_id
1 'polypeptide(L)'
;EAFDIRELLDGHATELAATAATDKDKARLRAMLAECERLAAIPDRTTREKFQELEVGIDLHRVIAEISGNAMLHGMLCGILDKCQHYVWTELLWLD
;
A
#
# COMPACT_ATOMS: atom_id res chain seq x y z
N GLU A 1 10.50 8.60 -11.96
CA GLU A 1 10.68 9.63 -10.91
C GLU A 1 9.85 9.36 -9.65
N ALA A 2 8.51 9.50 -9.67
CA ALA A 2 7.71 9.30 -8.44
C ALA A 2 7.78 7.85 -7.89
N PHE A 3 7.84 6.85 -8.76
CA PHE A 3 8.01 5.44 -8.37
C PHE A 3 9.40 5.15 -7.78
N ASP A 4 10.47 5.76 -8.32
CA ASP A 4 11.84 5.56 -7.82
C ASP A 4 12.01 6.17 -6.42
N ILE A 5 11.46 7.37 -6.22
CA ILE A 5 11.43 8.03 -4.90
C ILE A 5 10.60 7.21 -3.91
N ARG A 6 9.46 6.70 -4.37
CA ARG A 6 8.60 5.83 -3.56
C ARG A 6 9.36 4.60 -3.09
N GLU A 7 10.06 3.89 -3.97
CA GLU A 7 10.81 2.68 -3.61
C GLU A 7 11.80 2.94 -2.48
N LEU A 8 12.56 4.03 -2.55
CA LEU A 8 13.52 4.42 -1.51
C LEU A 8 12.83 4.72 -0.17
N LEU A 9 11.73 5.49 -0.20
CA LEU A 9 11.01 5.87 1.01
C LEU A 9 10.26 4.67 1.63
N ASP A 10 9.67 3.80 0.81
CA ASP A 10 9.01 2.57 1.23
C ASP A 10 10.01 1.62 1.90
N GLY A 11 11.22 1.48 1.33
CA GLY A 11 12.31 0.69 1.92
C GLY A 11 12.69 1.20 3.31
N HIS A 12 12.91 2.51 3.45
CA HIS A 12 13.26 3.11 4.73
C HIS A 12 12.12 3.01 5.77
N ALA A 13 10.87 3.23 5.35
CA ALA A 13 9.71 3.06 6.20
C ALA A 13 9.59 1.62 6.71
N THR A 14 9.86 0.64 5.84
CA THR A 14 9.83 -0.78 6.20
C THR A 14 10.91 -1.15 7.21
N GLU A 15 12.14 -0.65 7.05
CA GLU A 15 13.23 -0.85 8.01
C GLU A 15 12.86 -0.34 9.42
N LEU A 16 12.34 0.89 9.49
CA LEU A 16 11.88 1.49 10.74
C LEU A 16 10.70 0.73 11.33
N ALA A 17 9.71 0.38 10.51
CA ALA A 17 8.53 -0.35 10.93
C ALA A 17 8.87 -1.75 11.46
N ALA A 18 9.84 -2.44 10.85
CA ALA A 18 10.30 -3.75 11.32
C ALA A 18 10.84 -3.70 12.76
N THR A 19 11.45 -2.58 13.14
CA THR A 19 11.95 -2.34 14.50
C THR A 19 10.83 -1.92 15.46
N ALA A 20 9.91 -1.07 15.00
CA ALA A 20 8.87 -0.46 15.84
C ALA A 20 7.59 -1.29 16.01
N ALA A 21 7.32 -2.23 15.09
CA ALA A 21 6.04 -2.93 15.03
C ALA A 21 5.71 -3.72 16.30
N THR A 22 4.54 -3.42 16.87
CA THR A 22 3.94 -4.21 17.94
C THR A 22 3.30 -5.49 17.39
N ASP A 23 2.89 -6.41 18.27
CA ASP A 23 2.16 -7.61 17.86
C ASP A 23 0.80 -7.29 17.23
N LYS A 24 0.16 -6.19 17.68
CA LYS A 24 -1.07 -5.67 17.07
C LYS A 24 -0.81 -5.20 15.64
N ASP A 25 0.30 -4.51 15.40
CA ASP A 25 0.67 -4.03 14.06
C ASP A 25 0.96 -5.20 13.13
N LYS A 26 1.70 -6.21 13.61
CA LYS A 26 1.95 -7.44 12.84
C LYS A 26 0.67 -8.18 12.51
N ALA A 27 -0.29 -8.25 13.44
CA ALA A 27 -1.60 -8.86 13.19
C ALA A 27 -2.39 -8.08 12.12
N ARG A 28 -2.38 -6.74 12.19
CA ARG A 28 -2.99 -5.86 11.18
C ARG A 28 -2.37 -6.09 9.80
N LEU A 29 -1.03 -6.08 9.68
CA LEU A 29 -0.32 -6.31 8.43
C LEU A 29 -0.62 -7.69 7.83
N ARG A 30 -0.65 -8.75 8.66
CA ARG A 30 -1.01 -10.11 8.21
C ARG A 30 -2.44 -10.17 7.67
N ALA A 31 -3.38 -9.49 8.30
CA ALA A 31 -4.76 -9.44 7.81
C ALA A 31 -4.87 -8.75 6.44
N MET A 32 -4.10 -7.68 6.22
CA MET A 32 -4.06 -6.98 4.93
C MET A 32 -3.42 -7.85 3.84
N LEU A 33 -2.31 -8.54 4.15
CA LEU A 33 -1.68 -9.48 3.22
C LEU A 33 -2.61 -10.64 2.85
N ALA A 34 -3.32 -11.21 3.84
CA ALA A 34 -4.30 -12.26 3.59
C ALA A 34 -5.43 -11.80 2.66
N GLU A 35 -5.85 -10.54 2.76
CA GLU A 35 -6.84 -9.97 1.85
C GLU A 35 -6.29 -9.80 0.42
N CYS A 36 -5.04 -9.33 0.26
CA CYS A 36 -4.36 -9.31 -1.04
C CYS A 36 -4.29 -10.72 -1.64
N GLU A 37 -3.85 -11.71 -0.87
CA GLU A 37 -3.74 -13.10 -1.33
C GLU A 37 -5.12 -13.67 -1.73
N ARG A 38 -6.16 -13.38 -0.94
CA ARG A 38 -7.54 -13.77 -1.25
C ARG A 38 -8.01 -13.16 -2.57
N LEU A 39 -7.76 -11.87 -2.79
CA LEU A 39 -8.13 -11.16 -4.02
C LEU A 39 -7.31 -11.63 -5.23
N ALA A 40 -6.04 -11.95 -5.05
CA ALA A 40 -5.16 -12.50 -6.09
C ALA A 40 -5.56 -13.91 -6.53
N ALA A 41 -6.14 -14.70 -5.62
CA ALA A 41 -6.55 -16.08 -5.87
C ALA A 41 -7.89 -16.22 -6.62
N ILE A 42 -8.62 -15.12 -6.84
CA ILE A 42 -9.90 -15.15 -7.58
C ILE A 42 -9.61 -15.46 -9.06
N PRO A 43 -10.20 -16.52 -9.66
CA PRO A 43 -10.10 -16.74 -11.10
C PRO A 43 -10.94 -15.72 -11.86
N ASP A 44 -10.50 -15.33 -13.06
CA ASP A 44 -11.23 -14.41 -13.97
C ASP A 44 -11.66 -13.09 -13.31
N ARG A 45 -10.74 -12.49 -12.54
CA ARG A 45 -10.98 -11.28 -11.74
C ARG A 45 -11.62 -10.16 -12.55
N THR A 46 -12.74 -9.67 -12.03
CA THR A 46 -13.39 -8.45 -12.47
C THR A 46 -12.46 -7.25 -12.29
N THR A 47 -12.71 -6.18 -13.04
CA THR A 47 -12.03 -4.89 -12.87
C THR A 47 -12.11 -4.42 -11.42
N ARG A 48 -13.28 -4.61 -10.77
CA ARG A 48 -13.50 -4.27 -9.36
C ARG A 48 -12.57 -5.02 -8.41
N GLU A 49 -12.37 -6.32 -8.60
CA GLU A 49 -11.49 -7.12 -7.71
C GLU A 49 -10.01 -6.73 -7.88
N LYS A 50 -9.58 -6.39 -9.11
CA LYS A 50 -8.24 -5.84 -9.37
C LYS A 50 -8.06 -4.48 -8.68
N PHE A 51 -9.09 -3.63 -8.70
CA PHE A 51 -9.06 -2.36 -7.97
C PHE A 51 -8.95 -2.55 -6.47
N GLN A 52 -9.71 -3.50 -5.90
CA GLN A 52 -9.66 -3.79 -4.47
C GLN A 52 -8.27 -4.29 -4.06
N GLU A 53 -7.64 -5.16 -4.85
CA GLU A 53 -6.28 -5.62 -4.56
C GLU A 53 -5.29 -4.46 -4.54
N LEU A 54 -5.36 -3.57 -5.52
CA LEU A 54 -4.51 -2.39 -5.59
C LEU A 54 -4.73 -1.46 -4.38
N GLU A 55 -5.98 -1.20 -4.02
CA GLU A 55 -6.33 -0.35 -2.88
C GLU A 55 -5.75 -0.91 -1.57
N VAL A 56 -5.91 -2.22 -1.34
CA VAL A 56 -5.31 -2.89 -0.18
C VAL A 56 -3.79 -2.82 -0.21
N GLY A 57 -3.18 -2.97 -1.40
CA GLY A 57 -1.73 -2.81 -1.58
C GLY A 57 -1.24 -1.40 -1.24
N ILE A 58 -1.93 -0.36 -1.69
CA ILE A 58 -1.59 1.03 -1.36
C ILE A 58 -1.75 1.28 0.14
N ASP A 59 -2.84 0.82 0.74
CA ASP A 59 -3.07 0.96 2.17
C ASP A 59 -2.03 0.22 3.00
N LEU A 60 -1.52 -0.93 2.54
CA LEU A 60 -0.44 -1.65 3.20
C LEU A 60 0.80 -0.76 3.37
N HIS A 61 1.17 -0.02 2.33
CA HIS A 61 2.30 0.92 2.39
C HIS A 61 2.04 2.10 3.33
N ARG A 62 0.81 2.63 3.37
CA ARG A 62 0.43 3.67 4.34
C ARG A 62 0.59 3.17 5.78
N VAL A 63 0.13 1.95 6.05
CA VAL A 63 0.23 1.32 7.38
C VAL A 63 1.67 1.04 7.77
N ILE A 64 2.52 0.57 6.86
CA ILE A 64 3.97 0.40 7.12
C ILE A 64 4.59 1.75 7.49
N ALA A 65 4.28 2.80 6.73
CA ALA A 65 4.78 4.14 7.00
C ALA A 65 4.26 4.71 8.34
N GLU A 66 3.01 4.43 8.72
CA GLU A 66 2.47 4.75 10.05
C GLU A 66 3.26 4.04 11.16
N ILE A 67 3.47 2.73 11.03
CA ILE A 67 4.17 1.89 12.01
C ILE A 67 5.64 2.30 12.19
N SER A 68 6.26 2.89 11.16
CA SER A 68 7.64 3.43 11.24
C SER A 68 7.84 4.44 12.38
N GLY A 69 6.76 5.06 12.88
CA GLY A 69 6.80 6.08 13.91
C GLY A 69 7.35 7.43 13.42
N ASN A 70 7.69 7.57 12.14
CA ASN A 70 8.20 8.79 11.55
C ASN A 70 7.09 9.56 10.83
N ALA A 71 6.52 10.56 11.52
CA ALA A 71 5.39 11.34 11.02
C ALA A 71 5.68 12.09 9.69
N MET A 72 6.91 12.56 9.49
CA MET A 72 7.29 13.24 8.24
C MET A 72 7.35 12.24 7.07
N LEU A 73 7.97 11.08 7.29
CA LEU A 73 8.04 10.01 6.30
C LEU A 73 6.65 9.50 5.94
N HIS A 74 5.80 9.28 6.93
CA HIS A 74 4.40 8.90 6.72
C HIS A 74 3.65 9.93 5.86
N GLY A 75 3.77 11.22 6.17
CA GLY A 75 3.15 12.29 5.38
C GLY A 75 3.65 12.34 3.93
N MET A 76 4.97 12.19 3.71
CA MET A 76 5.56 12.17 2.37
C MET A 76 5.09 10.97 1.55
N LEU A 77 5.11 9.77 2.14
CA LEU A 77 4.65 8.55 1.46
C LEU A 77 3.17 8.62 1.14
N CYS A 78 2.31 9.05 2.07
CA CYS A 78 0.89 9.23 1.81
C CYS A 78 0.63 10.20 0.64
N GLY A 79 1.34 11.33 0.58
CA GLY A 79 1.20 12.27 -0.53
C GLY A 79 1.65 11.72 -1.89
N ILE A 80 2.62 10.79 -1.93
CA ILE A 80 3.02 10.09 -3.16
C ILE A 80 1.98 9.01 -3.52
N LEU A 81 1.56 8.22 -2.54
CA LEU A 81 0.57 7.15 -2.71
C LEU A 81 -0.79 7.69 -3.17
N ASP A 82 -1.23 8.84 -2.69
CA ASP A 82 -2.46 9.49 -3.15
C ASP A 82 -2.40 9.83 -4.64
N LYS A 83 -1.24 10.30 -5.12
CA LYS A 83 -1.02 10.55 -6.55
C LYS A 83 -1.02 9.25 -7.34
N CYS A 84 -0.33 8.21 -6.86
CA CYS A 84 -0.36 6.88 -7.48
C CYS A 84 -1.79 6.35 -7.60
N GLN A 85 -2.58 6.44 -6.52
CA GLN A 85 -3.97 5.99 -6.50
C GLN A 85 -4.82 6.76 -7.52
N HIS A 86 -4.65 8.08 -7.62
CA HIS A 86 -5.33 8.90 -8.62
C HIS A 86 -4.98 8.54 -10.05
N TYR A 87 -3.69 8.30 -10.36
CA TYR A 87 -3.27 7.86 -11.69
C TYR A 87 -3.90 6.53 -12.06
N VAL A 88 -3.85 5.55 -11.16
CA VAL A 88 -4.39 4.22 -11.46
C VAL A 88 -5.91 4.24 -11.58
N TRP A 89 -6.61 5.01 -10.73
CA TRP A 89 -8.04 5.23 -10.92
C TRP A 89 -8.37 5.90 -12.24
N THR A 90 -7.58 6.90 -12.65
CA THR A 90 -7.81 7.59 -13.92
C THR A 90 -7.65 6.60 -15.06
N GLU A 91 -6.50 5.92 -15.19
CA GLU A 91 -6.24 5.00 -16.31
C GLU A 91 -7.24 3.84 -16.39
N LEU A 92 -7.66 3.24 -15.28
CA LEU A 92 -8.63 2.15 -15.31
C LEU A 92 -10.07 2.62 -15.54
N LEU A 93 -10.46 3.83 -15.12
CA LEU A 93 -11.78 4.40 -15.46
C LEU A 93 -11.92 4.75 -16.95
N TRP A 94 -10.81 4.88 -17.69
CA TRP A 94 -10.82 5.04 -19.15
C TRP A 94 -10.86 3.72 -19.92
N LEU A 95 -10.76 2.56 -19.23
CA LEU A 95 -10.78 1.23 -19.84
C LEU A 95 -12.17 0.55 -19.79
N ASP A 96 -13.18 1.21 -19.22
CA ASP A 96 -14.60 0.82 -19.28
C ASP A 96 -15.36 1.61 -20.37
#